data_AF-A0A1V1X6R5-F1
#
_entry.id   AF-A0A1V1X6R5-F1
#
_cell.length_a   1.000
_cell.length_b   1.000
_cell.length_c   1.000
_cell.angle_alpha   90.00
_cell.angle_beta   90.00
_cell.angle_gamma   90.00
#
_symmetry.space_group_name_H-M   'P 1'
#
loop_
_entity.id
_entity.type
_entity.pdbx_description
1 polymer ?
#
loop_
_entity_poly.entity_id
_entity_poly.type
_entity_poly.pdbx_seq_one_letter_code
_entity_poly.pdbx_strand_id
1 'polypeptide(L)' 'MDKKVNISIMHHRHRLADPGGISCKAMVDGLVDGGLLPDDSTKEIEEIRERQKKVPFGEPEVTVITITDY' A
#
# COMPACT_ATOMS: atom_id res chain seq x y z
N MET A 1 -8.57 -15.49 -3.94
CA MET A 1 -8.60 -15.86 -2.50
C MET A 1 -10.03 -16.23 -2.13
N ASP A 2 -10.28 -16.84 -0.95
CA ASP A 2 -11.65 -17.15 -0.51
C ASP A 2 -12.39 -15.93 0.07
N LYS A 3 -11.65 -14.89 0.47
CA LYS A 3 -12.15 -13.61 0.98
C LYS A 3 -11.40 -12.46 0.33
N LYS A 4 -12.08 -11.30 0.25
CA LYS A 4 -11.44 -10.05 -0.17
C LYS A 4 -10.45 -9.58 0.90
N VAL A 5 -9.52 -8.73 0.50
CA VAL A 5 -8.56 -8.09 1.40
C VAL A 5 -8.73 -6.57 1.42
N ASN A 6 -8.33 -5.98 2.53
CA ASN A 6 -8.06 -4.56 2.66
C ASN A 6 -6.55 -4.33 2.62
N ILE A 7 -6.13 -3.34 1.84
CA ILE A 7 -4.73 -2.94 1.72
C ILE A 7 -4.55 -1.56 2.34
N SER A 8 -3.72 -1.48 3.38
CA SER A 8 -3.35 -0.21 4.03
C SER A 8 -1.88 0.08 3.78
N ILE A 9 -1.61 1.22 3.16
CA ILE A 9 -0.27 1.68 2.80
C ILE A 9 0.05 2.92 3.63
N MET A 10 1.12 2.83 4.43
CA MET A 10 1.63 3.94 5.23
C MET A 10 3.04 4.29 4.79
N HIS A 11 3.20 5.49 4.23
CA HIS A 11 4.51 6.03 3.89
C HIS A 11 5.04 6.90 5.02
N HIS A 12 6.17 6.51 5.60
CA HIS A 12 6.95 7.32 6.54
C HIS A 12 8.01 8.07 5.74
N ARG A 13 7.92 9.40 5.70
CA ARG A 13 8.79 10.25 4.86
C ARG A 13 9.27 11.51 5.57
N HIS A 14 10.47 11.98 5.29
CA HIS A 14 10.98 13.28 5.76
C HIS A 14 10.24 14.43 5.07
N ARG A 15 9.95 14.24 3.78
CA ARG A 15 9.15 15.15 2.96
C ARG A 15 7.92 14.42 2.43
N LEU A 16 6.74 14.95 2.74
CA LEU A 16 5.48 14.46 2.18
C LEU A 16 5.48 14.70 0.67
N ALA A 17 4.98 13.73 -0.08
CA ALA A 17 4.67 13.92 -1.50
C ALA A 17 3.22 14.36 -1.66
N ASP A 18 2.94 14.95 -2.82
CA ASP A 18 1.59 15.25 -3.23
C ASP A 18 0.75 13.97 -3.26
N PRO A 19 -0.54 14.04 -2.91
CA PRO A 19 -1.46 12.91 -3.08
C PRO A 19 -1.42 12.39 -4.53
N GLY A 20 -1.13 11.09 -4.71
CA GLY A 20 -0.94 10.47 -6.03
C GLY A 20 0.46 10.58 -6.63
N GLY A 21 1.38 11.32 -5.98
CA GLY A 21 2.81 11.33 -6.34
C GLY A 21 3.56 10.07 -5.92
N ILE A 22 2.93 9.20 -5.14
CA ILE A 22 3.39 7.86 -4.81
C ILE A 22 2.45 6.90 -5.53
N SER A 23 2.97 6.16 -6.51
CA SER A 23 2.14 5.30 -7.35
C SER A 23 1.66 4.08 -6.56
N CYS A 24 0.49 4.17 -5.94
CA CYS A 24 -0.17 3.05 -5.28
C CYS A 24 -0.39 1.87 -6.25
N LYS A 25 -0.63 2.17 -7.54
CA LYS A 25 -0.83 1.14 -8.56
C LYS A 25 0.40 0.25 -8.73
N ALA A 26 1.59 0.83 -8.79
CA ALA A 26 2.84 0.07 -8.91
C ALA A 26 3.07 -0.86 -7.70
N MET A 27 2.61 -0.47 -6.49
CA MET A 27 2.67 -1.36 -5.33
C MET A 27 1.73 -2.55 -5.48
N VAL A 28 0.48 -2.31 -5.88
CA VAL A 28 -0.49 -3.40 -6.07
C VAL A 28 -0.05 -4.34 -7.18
N ASP A 29 0.48 -3.81 -8.28
CA ASP A 29 1.07 -4.63 -9.36
C ASP A 29 2.20 -5.51 -8.83
N GLY A 30 3.10 -4.95 -8.01
CA GLY A 30 4.15 -5.72 -7.36
C GLY A 30 3.64 -6.80 -6.40
N LEU A 31 2.50 -6.60 -5.73
CA LEU A 31 1.88 -7.63 -4.89
C LEU A 31 1.31 -8.78 -5.72
N VAL A 32 0.75 -8.48 -6.89
CA VAL A 32 0.25 -9.47 -7.84
C VAL A 32 1.40 -10.24 -8.49
N ASP A 33 2.38 -9.52 -9.04
CA ASP A 33 3.57 -10.10 -9.68
C ASP A 33 4.40 -10.93 -8.70
N GLY A 34 4.42 -10.54 -7.42
CA GLY A 34 5.06 -11.29 -6.34
C GLY A 34 4.25 -12.50 -5.85
N GLY A 35 3.04 -12.72 -6.37
CA GLY A 35 2.17 -13.84 -6.00
C GLY A 35 1.53 -13.72 -4.61
N LEU A 36 1.58 -12.55 -3.96
CA LEU A 36 0.85 -12.30 -2.70
C LEU A 36 -0.65 -12.12 -2.94
N LEU A 37 -1.01 -11.50 -4.07
CA LEU A 37 -2.39 -11.36 -4.52
C LEU A 37 -2.57 -12.09 -5.86
N PRO A 38 -3.71 -12.76 -6.08
CA PRO A 38 -3.97 -13.43 -7.35
C PRO A 38 -4.30 -12.46 -8.50
N ASP A 39 -4.98 -11.35 -8.21
CA ASP A 39 -5.21 -10.22 -9.13
C ASP A 39 -5.48 -8.92 -8.36
N ASP A 40 -5.55 -7.79 -9.07
CA ASP A 40 -5.81 -6.45 -8.51
C ASP A 40 -7.28 -6.00 -8.64
N SER A 41 -8.18 -6.93 -8.97
CA SER A 41 -9.58 -6.62 -9.22
C SER A 41 -10.37 -6.44 -7.93
N THR A 42 -11.57 -5.84 -8.05
CA THR A 42 -12.51 -5.68 -6.95
C THR A 42 -13.12 -7.00 -6.44
N LYS A 43 -12.78 -8.13 -7.08
CA LYS A 43 -13.10 -9.48 -6.59
C LYS A 43 -12.18 -9.91 -5.45
N GLU A 44 -10.94 -9.43 -5.47
CA GLU A 44 -9.89 -9.79 -4.53
C GLU A 44 -9.62 -8.66 -3.53
N ILE A 45 -9.78 -7.40 -3.96
CA ILE A 45 -9.50 -6.22 -3.13
C ILE A 45 -10.80 -5.47 -2.85
N GLU A 46 -11.14 -5.29 -1.58
CA GLU A 46 -12.30 -4.48 -1.17
C GLU A 46 -11.93 -3.00 -1.08
N GLU A 47 -10.80 -2.69 -0.42
CA GLU A 47 -10.40 -1.32 -0.15
C GLU A 47 -8.88 -1.15 -0.21
N ILE A 48 -8.44 -0.03 -0.75
CA ILE A 48 -7.06 0.43 -0.69
C ILE A 48 -7.03 1.78 0.02
N ARG A 49 -6.28 1.87 1.11
CA ARG A 49 -6.07 3.10 1.88
C ARG A 49 -4.61 3.50 1.84
N GLU A 50 -4.33 4.69 1.29
CA GLU A 50 -2.99 5.27 1.27
C GLU A 50 -2.91 6.43 2.26
N ARG A 51 -1.86 6.46 3.09
CA ARG A 51 -1.57 7.55 4.03
C ARG A 51 -0.08 7.85 4.05
N GLN A 52 0.24 9.09 4.42
CA GLN A 52 1.62 9.51 4.66
C GLN A 52 1.76 10.08 6.06
N LYS A 53 2.90 9.81 6.70
CA LYS A 53 3.30 10.38 7.98
C LYS A 53 4.69 11.01 7.81
N LYS A 54 4.82 12.26 8.26
CA LYS A 54 6.12 12.92 8.32
C LYS A 54 6.95 12.31 9.46
N VAL A 55 8.19 11.93 9.19
CA VAL A 55 9.16 11.47 10.20
C VAL A 55 10.37 12.42 10.27
N PRO A 56 11.07 12.52 11.43
CA PRO A 56 12.30 13.30 11.56
C PRO A 56 13.45 12.74 10.71
N PHE A 57 14.41 13.57 10.32
CA PHE A 57 15.59 13.17 9.53
C PHE A 57 16.47 12.08 10.17
N GLY A 58 16.35 11.88 11.49
CA GLY A 58 17.05 10.80 12.21
C GLY A 58 16.34 9.44 12.19
N GLU A 59 15.11 9.38 11.65
CA GLU A 59 14.34 8.13 11.50
C GLU A 59 14.35 7.68 10.03
N PRO A 60 14.36 6.37 9.75
CA PRO A 60 14.35 5.87 8.38
C PRO A 60 13.03 6.18 7.67
N GLU A 61 13.11 6.49 6.36
CA GLU A 61 11.93 6.45 5.51
C GLU A 61 11.57 5.00 5.22
N VAL A 62 10.30 4.64 5.45
CA VAL A 62 9.80 3.28 5.21
C VAL A 62 8.39 3.34 4.63
N THR A 63 8.07 2.38 3.77
CA THR A 63 6.67 2.12 3.41
C THR A 63 6.24 0.82 4.05
N VAL A 64 5.17 0.89 4.82
CA VAL A 64 4.55 -0.29 5.43
C VAL A 64 3.28 -0.61 4.65
N ILE A 65 3.23 -1.82 4.11
CA ILE A 65 2.05 -2.36 3.44
C ILE A 65 1.44 -3.40 4.37
N THR A 66 0.21 -3.17 4.80
CA THR A 66 -0.55 -4.08 5.64
C THR A 66 -1.71 -4.65 4.84
N ILE A 67 -1.78 -5.97 4.75
CA ILE A 67 -2.86 -6.71 4.08
C ILE A 67 -3.64 -7.45 5.16
N THR A 68 -4.96 -7.28 5.19
CA THR A 68 -5.86 -7.94 6.15
C THR A 68 -7.09 -8.48 5.45
N ASP A 69 -7.58 -9.64 5.87
CA ASP A 69 -8.85 -10.17 5.42
C ASP A 69 -10.00 -9.19 5.71
N TYR A 70 -10.96 -9.10 4.78
CA TYR A 70 -12.23 -8.39 4.97
C TYR A 70 -13.26 -9.24 5.73
#